data_AF-A0A7C2L5Z7-F1
#
_entry.id   AF-A0A7C2L5Z7-F1
#
_cell.length_a   1.000
_cell.length_b   1.000
_cell.length_c   1.000
_cell.angle_alpha   90.00
_cell.angle_beta   90.00
_cell.angle_gamma   90.00
#
_symmetry.space_group_name_H-M   'P 1'
#
loop_
_entity.id
_entity.type
_entity.pdbx_description
1 polymer ?
#
loop_
_entity_poly.entity_id
_entity_poly.type
_entity_poly.pdbx_seq_one_letter_code
_entity_poly.pdbx_strand_id
1 'polypeptide(L)'
;MEVTMMPPSKIPRELRIRMYEAVMKEYLNKSKELSISDLVSWLRQRFYKSASNIPRQNLYSLVHGWIKRGVSPYNETKTASIKRLRPSPELAYILGATLGDGTWRKRGTKAEILLRVRDYDFALAYARCYNVVEGKRNGEPVEPHFSDKSKFWIVSITSITLYNLLEPFKVLKIKKFVEANVNTISAFIRGFFDAEGTCSNRKHNRGLYCSNKNRRLMQYIKKLLRDIGIESKLSRRPKKTSKGRLTYIWILKIYGRNIKRYADLVGFEIKRKRDRLQEIINDERYQVRYFMEFLDEILQSEETIAEFLKKFFKYRGSQSKGERFIKTQFKNAEEAKAISAMLRRLGIDHRERKTSRNRTVIIINSIDIENLLQKPLIIVRASRKKERKPELNKLSLIQLLQTMLLTAADIFLMANYFNNPRTVVNPLPPTPSFSFLPLFSGYFTLTLECGLCLRCFCLVLICLACLG
;
A
#
# COMPACT_ATOMS: atom_id res chain seq x y z
N MET A 1 20.01 -55.94 19.79
CA MET A 1 18.94 -55.46 18.89
C MET A 1 19.31 -54.07 18.41
N GLU A 2 19.76 -53.95 17.16
CA GLU A 2 20.00 -52.64 16.53
C GLU A 2 18.67 -51.89 16.41
N VAL A 3 18.53 -50.79 17.16
CA VAL A 3 17.42 -49.86 17.00
C VAL A 3 17.64 -49.14 15.67
N THR A 4 17.09 -49.71 14.58
CA THR A 4 17.10 -49.07 13.26
C THR A 4 16.49 -47.68 13.36
N MET A 5 17.33 -46.66 13.25
CA MET A 5 16.94 -45.26 13.35
C MET A 5 15.92 -44.91 12.25
N MET A 6 14.67 -44.59 12.62
CA MET A 6 13.78 -43.93 11.67
C MET A 6 14.33 -42.52 11.39
N PRO A 7 14.65 -42.14 10.14
CA PRO A 7 15.04 -40.77 9.86
C PRO A 7 13.85 -39.83 10.15
N PRO A 8 14.09 -38.59 10.62
CA PRO A 8 13.03 -37.61 10.93
C PRO A 8 12.02 -37.40 9.80
N SER A 9 12.42 -37.67 8.55
CA SER A 9 11.60 -37.62 7.34
C SER A 9 10.41 -38.60 7.33
N LYS A 10 10.40 -39.65 8.17
CA LYS A 10 9.30 -40.62 8.26
C LYS A 10 8.13 -40.18 9.18
N ILE A 11 8.28 -39.10 9.95
CA ILE A 11 7.18 -38.55 10.77
C ILE A 11 6.32 -37.64 9.87
N PRO A 12 4.98 -37.78 9.83
CA PRO A 12 4.11 -36.91 9.03
C PRO A 12 4.33 -35.44 9.35
N ARG A 13 4.44 -34.59 8.32
CA ARG A 13 4.84 -33.19 8.52
C ARG A 13 3.77 -32.38 9.26
N GLU A 14 2.50 -32.66 9.02
CA GLU A 14 1.37 -32.04 9.72
C GLU A 14 1.48 -32.30 11.22
N LEU A 15 1.89 -33.51 11.60
CA LEU A 15 2.18 -33.86 12.98
C LEU A 15 3.41 -33.11 13.51
N ARG A 16 4.50 -33.01 12.73
CA ARG A 16 5.69 -32.23 13.11
C ARG A 16 5.40 -30.74 13.31
N ILE A 17 4.53 -30.13 12.50
CA ILE A 17 4.08 -28.73 12.70
C ILE A 17 3.33 -28.59 14.02
N ARG A 18 2.32 -29.42 14.25
CA ARG A 18 1.51 -29.34 15.48
C ARG A 18 2.38 -29.51 16.72
N MET A 19 3.34 -30.44 16.65
CA MET A 19 4.34 -30.66 17.69
C MET A 19 5.24 -29.44 17.88
N TYR A 20 5.75 -28.85 16.80
CA TYR A 20 6.61 -27.66 16.85
C TYR A 20 5.89 -26.46 17.45
N GLU A 21 4.67 -26.15 17.00
CA GLU A 21 3.89 -25.03 17.55
C GLU A 21 3.62 -25.22 19.04
N ALA A 22 3.27 -26.44 19.44
CA ALA A 22 3.05 -26.79 20.84
C ALA A 22 4.33 -26.62 21.67
N VAL A 23 5.47 -27.13 21.18
CA VAL A 23 6.77 -26.99 21.86
C VAL A 23 7.21 -25.53 21.95
N MET A 24 7.10 -24.77 20.86
CA MET A 24 7.51 -23.36 20.86
C MET A 24 6.63 -22.54 21.79
N LYS A 25 5.32 -22.80 21.83
CA LYS A 25 4.40 -22.15 22.77
C LYS A 25 4.76 -22.48 24.22
N GLU A 26 4.98 -23.76 24.53
CA GLU A 26 5.33 -24.19 25.89
C GLU A 26 6.68 -23.63 26.34
N TYR A 27 7.68 -23.68 25.45
CA TYR A 27 9.02 -23.16 25.70
C TYR A 27 9.02 -21.64 25.93
N LEU A 28 8.20 -20.89 25.19
CA LEU A 28 8.04 -19.44 25.40
C LEU A 28 7.25 -19.11 26.67
N ASN A 29 6.17 -19.85 26.95
CA ASN A 29 5.35 -19.66 28.15
C ASN A 29 6.12 -19.91 29.45
N LYS A 30 7.12 -20.79 29.42
CA LYS A 30 7.98 -21.12 30.57
C LYS A 30 9.29 -20.34 30.55
N SER A 31 9.30 -19.14 29.96
CA SER A 31 10.45 -18.23 29.93
C SER A 31 11.76 -18.85 29.44
N LYS A 32 11.69 -19.90 28.58
CA LYS A 32 12.84 -20.65 28.05
C LYS A 32 13.63 -21.47 29.09
N GLU A 33 13.08 -21.72 30.28
CA GLU A 33 13.77 -22.42 31.38
C GLU A 33 13.73 -23.96 31.27
N LEU A 34 12.85 -24.51 30.43
CA LEU A 34 12.72 -25.96 30.28
C LEU A 34 13.91 -26.60 29.54
N SER A 35 14.37 -27.75 30.03
CA SER A 35 15.36 -28.56 29.32
C SER A 35 14.72 -29.25 28.10
N ILE A 36 15.57 -29.65 27.14
CA ILE A 36 15.12 -30.40 25.96
C ILE A 36 14.49 -31.73 26.38
N SER A 37 15.01 -32.38 27.43
CA SER A 37 14.47 -33.65 27.93
C SER A 37 13.07 -33.49 28.52
N ASP A 38 12.82 -32.37 29.22
CA ASP A 38 11.51 -32.06 29.81
C ASP A 38 10.48 -31.82 28.71
N LEU A 39 10.85 -31.05 27.69
CA LEU A 39 9.99 -30.80 26.54
C LEU A 39 9.68 -32.06 25.73
N VAL A 40 10.63 -32.99 25.60
CA VAL A 40 10.39 -34.29 24.97
C VAL A 40 9.42 -35.14 25.79
N SER A 41 9.57 -35.15 27.11
CA SER A 41 8.67 -35.88 28.02
C SER A 41 7.26 -35.29 27.98
N TRP A 42 7.14 -33.97 28.08
CA TRP A 42 5.88 -33.24 27.94
C TRP A 42 5.21 -33.51 26.60
N LEU A 43 5.98 -33.45 25.51
CA LEU A 43 5.46 -33.67 24.16
C LEU A 43 4.95 -35.11 23.98
N ARG A 44 5.63 -36.12 24.57
CA ARG A 44 5.16 -37.51 24.56
C ARG A 44 3.85 -37.68 25.32
N GLN A 45 3.66 -36.97 26.43
CA GLN A 45 2.38 -36.99 27.16
C GLN A 45 1.29 -36.29 26.35
N ARG A 46 1.57 -35.10 25.80
CA ARG A 46 0.61 -34.27 25.06
C ARG A 46 0.15 -34.91 23.75
N PHE A 47 1.04 -35.60 23.04
CA PHE A 47 0.78 -36.25 21.76
C PHE A 47 0.77 -37.78 21.87
N TYR A 48 0.47 -38.34 23.05
CA TYR A 48 0.58 -39.78 23.36
C TYR A 48 0.05 -40.70 22.23
N LYS A 49 -1.15 -40.43 21.71
CA LYS A 49 -1.76 -41.25 20.62
C LYS A 49 -1.03 -41.15 19.27
N SER A 50 -0.39 -40.02 18.98
CA SER A 50 0.24 -39.74 17.68
C SER A 50 1.77 -39.87 17.70
N ALA A 51 2.39 -39.82 18.88
CA ALA A 51 3.84 -39.85 19.07
C ALA A 51 4.34 -41.11 19.81
N SER A 52 3.44 -42.02 20.23
CA SER A 52 3.77 -43.29 20.90
C SER A 52 4.76 -44.14 20.09
N ASN A 53 4.59 -44.18 18.77
CA ASN A 53 5.41 -44.97 17.85
C ASN A 53 6.70 -44.26 17.41
N ILE A 54 6.98 -43.05 17.91
CA ILE A 54 8.19 -42.29 17.56
C ILE A 54 9.26 -42.52 18.65
N PRO A 55 10.45 -43.04 18.30
CA PRO A 55 11.53 -43.23 19.28
C PRO A 55 11.87 -41.94 20.03
N ARG A 56 12.13 -42.04 21.35
CA ARG A 56 12.48 -40.87 22.20
C ARG A 56 13.65 -40.09 21.61
N GLN A 57 14.66 -40.79 21.10
CA GLN A 57 15.86 -40.18 20.51
C GLN A 57 15.54 -39.32 19.27
N ASN A 58 14.55 -39.72 18.48
CA ASN A 58 14.10 -38.97 17.31
C ASN A 58 13.38 -37.69 17.72
N LEU A 59 12.51 -37.78 18.73
CA LEU A 59 11.85 -36.62 19.32
C LEU A 59 12.86 -35.66 19.92
N TYR A 60 13.88 -36.19 20.62
CA TYR A 60 14.96 -35.40 21.17
C TYR A 60 15.72 -34.64 20.08
N SER A 61 16.13 -35.31 19.00
CA SER A 61 16.83 -34.67 17.88
C SER A 61 15.99 -33.60 17.18
N LEU A 62 14.67 -33.82 17.07
CA LEU A 62 13.71 -32.84 16.54
C LEU A 62 13.59 -31.61 17.44
N VAL A 63 13.26 -31.80 18.71
CA VAL A 63 13.09 -30.70 19.69
C VAL A 63 14.39 -29.94 19.87
N HIS A 64 15.52 -30.63 19.96
CA HIS A 64 16.85 -30.03 19.95
C HIS A 64 17.10 -29.21 18.66
N GLY A 65 16.69 -29.75 17.51
CA GLY A 65 16.70 -29.05 16.23
C GLY A 65 15.87 -27.76 16.27
N TRP A 66 14.69 -27.81 16.85
CA TRP A 66 13.76 -26.69 16.93
C TRP A 66 14.22 -25.59 17.88
N ILE A 67 14.83 -25.95 19.01
CA ILE A 67 15.19 -25.00 20.07
C ILE A 67 16.63 -24.50 19.92
N LYS A 68 17.59 -25.41 19.74
CA LYS A 68 19.02 -25.04 19.73
C LYS A 68 19.54 -24.68 18.35
N ARG A 69 18.98 -25.30 17.30
CA ARG A 69 19.39 -25.04 15.90
C ARG A 69 18.38 -24.18 15.14
N GLY A 70 17.22 -23.92 15.75
CA GLY A 70 16.07 -23.20 15.20
C GLY A 70 15.59 -23.68 13.82
N VAL A 71 15.84 -24.96 13.55
CA VAL A 71 15.20 -25.69 12.46
C VAL A 71 13.70 -25.63 12.70
N SER A 72 12.91 -25.32 11.69
CA SER A 72 11.47 -25.30 11.81
C SER A 72 10.88 -26.35 10.87
N PRO A 73 9.81 -27.09 11.22
CA PRO A 73 9.10 -27.93 10.25
C PRO A 73 8.46 -27.13 9.12
N TYR A 74 8.34 -25.82 9.28
CA TYR A 74 8.06 -24.90 8.19
C TYR A 74 9.18 -24.92 7.12
N ASN A 75 10.43 -25.09 7.56
CA ASN A 75 11.66 -24.99 6.77
C ASN A 75 12.51 -26.28 6.78
N GLU A 76 11.95 -27.43 7.17
CA GLU A 76 12.64 -28.73 7.18
C GLU A 76 13.00 -29.11 5.74
N THR A 77 14.29 -29.12 5.49
CA THR A 77 14.93 -29.33 4.21
C THR A 77 14.62 -30.72 3.64
N LYS A 78 13.64 -30.79 2.73
CA LYS A 78 13.70 -31.53 1.44
C LYS A 78 12.46 -31.39 0.55
N THR A 79 11.31 -30.91 1.05
CA THR A 79 10.12 -30.73 0.21
C THR A 79 9.72 -29.25 0.15
N ALA A 80 10.44 -28.49 -0.68
CA ALA A 80 9.98 -27.19 -1.13
C ALA A 80 8.54 -27.32 -1.65
N SER A 81 7.59 -26.64 -1.02
CA SER A 81 6.21 -26.69 -1.45
C SER A 81 5.73 -25.30 -1.78
N ILE A 82 5.89 -24.94 -3.05
CA ILE A 82 5.29 -23.74 -3.64
C ILE A 82 3.77 -23.72 -3.41
N LYS A 83 3.13 -24.88 -3.17
CA LYS A 83 1.71 -24.99 -2.82
C LYS A 83 1.36 -24.36 -1.47
N ARG A 84 2.33 -24.14 -0.57
CA ARG A 84 2.09 -23.52 0.75
C ARG A 84 2.16 -22.00 0.74
N LEU A 85 2.82 -21.42 -0.26
CA LEU A 85 2.82 -19.97 -0.43
C LEU A 85 1.39 -19.53 -0.73
N ARG A 86 0.92 -18.51 -0.02
CA ARG A 86 -0.34 -17.83 -0.31
C ARG A 86 -0.02 -16.51 -1.01
N PRO A 87 -0.83 -16.08 -2.00
CA PRO A 87 -0.70 -14.74 -2.55
C PRO A 87 -0.86 -13.70 -1.44
N SER A 88 0.13 -12.82 -1.30
CA SER A 88 0.09 -11.70 -0.35
C SER A 88 0.92 -10.54 -0.90
N PRO A 89 0.63 -9.29 -0.47
CA PRO A 89 1.45 -8.13 -0.85
C PRO A 89 2.93 -8.31 -0.50
N GLU A 90 3.23 -8.92 0.64
CA GLU A 90 4.61 -9.16 1.11
C GLU A 90 5.34 -10.14 0.20
N LEU A 91 4.70 -11.26 -0.16
CA LEU A 91 5.29 -12.21 -1.11
C LEU A 91 5.50 -11.55 -2.48
N ALA A 92 4.51 -10.80 -2.95
CA ALA A 92 4.59 -10.10 -4.22
C ALA A 92 5.72 -9.06 -4.23
N TYR A 93 5.88 -8.28 -3.15
CA TYR A 93 6.96 -7.33 -2.98
C TYR A 93 8.34 -8.00 -3.00
N ILE A 94 8.52 -9.09 -2.26
CA ILE A 94 9.77 -9.88 -2.28
C ILE A 94 10.06 -10.32 -3.70
N LEU A 95 9.10 -10.91 -4.41
CA LEU A 95 9.30 -11.38 -5.78
C LEU A 95 9.71 -10.23 -6.72
N GLY A 96 9.07 -9.07 -6.62
CA GLY A 96 9.42 -7.89 -7.41
C GLY A 96 10.85 -7.41 -7.13
N ALA A 97 11.19 -7.26 -5.85
CA ALA A 97 12.51 -6.82 -5.40
C ALA A 97 13.63 -7.80 -5.78
N THR A 98 13.40 -9.11 -5.55
CA THR A 98 14.36 -10.16 -5.88
C THR A 98 14.62 -10.23 -7.39
N LEU A 99 13.61 -10.04 -8.24
CA LEU A 99 13.78 -10.07 -9.69
C LEU A 99 14.47 -8.82 -10.27
N GLY A 100 14.55 -7.74 -9.49
CA GLY A 100 15.35 -6.55 -9.84
C GLY A 100 16.79 -6.68 -9.35
N ASP A 101 17.00 -6.64 -8.03
CA ASP A 101 18.33 -6.53 -7.40
C ASP A 101 18.74 -7.78 -6.61
N GLY A 102 17.88 -8.80 -6.55
CA GLY A 102 18.16 -10.03 -5.83
C GLY A 102 19.11 -10.96 -6.58
N THR A 103 19.84 -11.76 -5.80
CA THR A 103 20.65 -12.88 -6.30
C THR A 103 20.23 -14.14 -5.56
N TRP A 104 20.03 -15.25 -6.26
CA TRP A 104 19.72 -16.53 -5.64
C TRP A 104 20.72 -17.60 -6.08
N ARG A 105 21.15 -18.44 -5.15
CA ARG A 105 22.11 -19.51 -5.39
C ARG A 105 21.83 -20.71 -4.52
N LYS A 106 22.17 -21.90 -5.00
CA LYS A 106 22.06 -23.14 -4.24
C LYS A 106 23.43 -23.78 -4.09
N ARG A 107 23.80 -24.14 -2.86
CA ARG A 107 25.03 -24.86 -2.51
C ARG A 107 24.64 -26.07 -1.67
N GLY A 108 24.69 -27.26 -2.26
CA GLY A 108 24.21 -28.50 -1.64
C GLY A 108 22.73 -28.39 -1.27
N THR A 109 22.44 -28.52 0.03
CA THR A 109 21.07 -28.42 0.60
C THR A 109 20.66 -26.99 0.95
N LYS A 110 21.58 -26.02 0.92
CA LYS A 110 21.31 -24.62 1.27
C LYS A 110 20.95 -23.83 0.00
N ALA A 111 19.77 -23.24 0.00
CA ALA A 111 19.32 -22.32 -1.04
C ALA A 111 19.24 -20.90 -0.47
N GLU A 112 20.14 -20.03 -0.92
CA GLU A 112 20.30 -18.67 -0.42
C GLU A 112 19.72 -17.67 -1.42
N ILE A 113 19.01 -16.68 -0.90
CA ILE A 113 18.51 -15.51 -1.61
C ILE A 113 19.10 -14.29 -0.91
N LEU A 114 19.78 -13.46 -1.67
CA LEU A 114 20.53 -12.30 -1.20
C LEU A 114 19.96 -11.04 -1.85
N LEU A 115 19.65 -10.03 -1.06
CA LEU A 115 19.44 -8.66 -1.52
C LEU A 115 20.61 -7.80 -1.04
N ARG A 116 21.28 -7.08 -1.96
CA ARG A 116 22.39 -6.18 -1.66
C ARG A 116 22.10 -4.79 -2.24
N VAL A 117 21.80 -3.83 -1.38
CA VAL A 117 21.25 -2.52 -1.77
C VAL A 117 21.86 -1.39 -0.96
N ARG A 118 21.82 -0.16 -1.47
CA ARG A 118 22.38 1.02 -0.76
C ARG A 118 21.39 1.63 0.23
N ASP A 119 20.11 1.53 -0.10
CA ASP A 119 19.02 2.14 0.64
C ASP A 119 18.60 1.20 1.79
N TYR A 120 18.78 1.67 3.04
CA TYR A 120 18.47 0.86 4.24
C TYR A 120 16.98 0.53 4.35
N ASP A 121 16.11 1.50 4.06
CA ASP A 121 14.66 1.34 4.04
C ASP A 121 14.22 0.26 3.05
N PHE A 122 14.87 0.16 1.88
CA PHE A 122 14.63 -0.95 0.95
C PHE A 122 14.97 -2.30 1.57
N ALA A 123 16.17 -2.42 2.13
CA ALA A 123 16.62 -3.65 2.78
C ALA A 123 15.70 -4.06 3.93
N LEU A 124 15.32 -3.08 4.76
CA LEU A 124 14.45 -3.27 5.91
C LEU A 124 13.03 -3.69 5.51
N ALA A 125 12.45 -3.07 4.47
CA ALA A 125 11.15 -3.47 3.95
C ALA A 125 11.16 -4.88 3.38
N TYR A 126 12.23 -5.24 2.64
CA TYR A 126 12.41 -6.58 2.10
C TYR A 126 12.52 -7.64 3.21
N ALA A 127 13.31 -7.36 4.26
CA ALA A 127 13.44 -8.23 5.42
C ALA A 127 12.11 -8.39 6.19
N ARG A 128 11.39 -7.29 6.41
CA ARG A 128 10.05 -7.31 7.04
C ARG A 128 9.06 -8.16 6.25
N CYS A 129 8.98 -7.98 4.94
CA CYS A 129 8.10 -8.78 4.09
C CYS A 129 8.45 -10.27 4.19
N TYR A 130 9.74 -10.61 4.15
CA TYR A 130 10.16 -12.01 4.28
C TYR A 130 9.74 -12.63 5.61
N ASN A 131 9.90 -11.89 6.72
CA ASN A 131 9.51 -12.35 8.05
C ASN A 131 8.01 -12.61 8.16
N VAL A 132 7.17 -11.92 7.38
CA VAL A 132 5.73 -12.20 7.28
C VAL A 132 5.44 -13.47 6.47
N VAL A 133 6.15 -13.68 5.36
CA VAL A 133 5.87 -14.77 4.41
C VAL A 133 6.33 -16.13 4.91
N GLU A 134 7.56 -16.26 5.42
CA GLU A 134 8.12 -17.55 5.87
C GLU A 134 8.45 -17.61 7.37
N GLY A 135 8.18 -16.52 8.11
CA GLY A 135 8.34 -16.48 9.56
C GLY A 135 9.77 -16.24 10.04
N LYS A 136 9.92 -16.20 11.37
CA LYS A 136 11.20 -16.01 12.07
C LYS A 136 12.03 -17.29 12.02
N ARG A 137 13.29 -17.19 11.63
CA ARG A 137 14.21 -18.34 11.69
C ARG A 137 14.75 -18.42 13.11
N ASN A 138 14.66 -19.58 13.75
CA ASN A 138 15.12 -19.74 15.14
C ASN A 138 14.41 -18.83 16.17
N GLY A 139 13.24 -18.27 15.84
CA GLY A 139 12.55 -17.27 16.68
C GLY A 139 13.05 -15.83 16.50
N GLU A 140 14.08 -15.61 15.66
CA GLU A 140 14.62 -14.28 15.35
C GLU A 140 14.20 -13.81 13.95
N PRO A 141 13.80 -12.52 13.81
CA PRO A 141 13.51 -11.94 12.51
C PRO A 141 14.79 -11.81 11.68
N VAL A 142 14.66 -11.94 10.36
CA VAL A 142 15.71 -11.51 9.44
C VAL A 142 15.83 -9.99 9.53
N GLU A 143 17.06 -9.53 9.75
CA GLU A 143 17.43 -8.12 9.87
C GLU A 143 18.45 -7.77 8.78
N PRO A 144 18.39 -6.58 8.18
CA PRO A 144 19.45 -6.08 7.32
C PRO A 144 20.73 -5.84 8.14
N HIS A 145 21.88 -6.22 7.60
CA HIS A 145 23.17 -5.82 8.15
C HIS A 145 23.94 -4.96 7.15
N PHE A 146 24.69 -3.98 7.65
CA PHE A 146 25.57 -3.17 6.82
C PHE A 146 26.92 -3.88 6.66
N SER A 147 27.41 -3.96 5.43
CA SER A 147 28.72 -4.54 5.14
C SER A 147 29.72 -3.42 4.84
N ASP A 148 30.65 -3.18 5.76
CA ASP A 148 31.66 -2.12 5.61
C ASP A 148 32.56 -2.30 4.39
N LYS A 149 32.94 -3.54 4.09
CA LYS A 149 33.75 -3.88 2.92
C LYS A 149 33.06 -3.51 1.61
N SER A 150 31.74 -3.71 1.55
CA SER A 150 31.00 -3.57 0.32
C SER A 150 30.34 -2.19 0.20
N LYS A 151 30.08 -1.51 1.33
CA LYS A 151 29.28 -0.28 1.48
C LYS A 151 27.82 -0.45 1.02
N PHE A 152 27.23 -1.62 1.32
CA PHE A 152 25.82 -1.93 1.06
C PHE A 152 25.17 -2.56 2.29
N TRP A 153 23.86 -2.38 2.38
CA TRP A 153 22.98 -3.19 3.23
C TRP A 153 22.71 -4.53 2.57
N ILE A 154 22.78 -5.58 3.36
CA ILE A 154 22.64 -6.95 2.91
C ILE A 154 21.54 -7.64 3.71
N VAL A 155 20.62 -8.29 3.00
CA VAL A 155 19.64 -9.22 3.55
C VAL A 155 19.92 -10.59 2.96
N SER A 156 20.33 -11.55 3.80
CA SER A 156 20.54 -12.94 3.39
C SER A 156 19.44 -13.83 3.98
N ILE A 157 18.78 -14.55 3.11
CA ILE A 157 17.67 -15.46 3.42
C ILE A 157 18.05 -16.84 2.94
N THR A 158 17.72 -17.88 3.72
CA THR A 158 17.79 -19.27 3.22
C THR A 158 16.38 -19.82 3.07
N SER A 159 15.92 -19.94 1.83
CA SER A 159 14.60 -20.49 1.51
C SER A 159 14.67 -21.36 0.26
N ILE A 160 14.46 -22.66 0.43
CA ILE A 160 14.35 -23.59 -0.72
C ILE A 160 13.03 -23.40 -1.47
N THR A 161 11.98 -22.93 -0.79
CA THR A 161 10.66 -22.71 -1.39
C THR A 161 10.69 -21.51 -2.33
N LEU A 162 11.18 -20.37 -1.87
CA LEU A 162 11.36 -19.19 -2.70
C LEU A 162 12.40 -19.43 -3.80
N TYR A 163 13.51 -20.13 -3.50
CA TYR A 163 14.48 -20.51 -4.52
C TYR A 163 13.83 -21.37 -5.62
N ASN A 164 13.05 -22.39 -5.28
CA ASN A 164 12.37 -23.23 -6.26
C ASN A 164 11.26 -22.47 -7.01
N LEU A 165 10.70 -21.40 -6.45
CA LEU A 165 9.78 -20.52 -7.16
C LEU A 165 10.54 -19.68 -8.20
N LEU A 166 11.72 -19.17 -7.83
CA LEU A 166 12.58 -18.32 -8.66
C LEU A 166 13.37 -19.10 -9.72
N GLU A 167 13.80 -20.34 -9.45
CA GLU A 167 14.69 -21.12 -10.31
C GLU A 167 13.99 -22.36 -10.88
N PRO A 168 14.01 -22.58 -12.22
CA PRO A 168 14.30 -21.59 -13.24
C PRO A 168 13.20 -20.51 -13.27
N PHE A 169 13.58 -19.28 -13.60
CA PHE A 169 12.62 -18.18 -13.62
C PHE A 169 11.66 -18.30 -14.80
N LYS A 170 10.36 -18.37 -14.49
CA LYS A 170 9.27 -18.30 -15.46
C LYS A 170 8.17 -17.42 -14.90
N VAL A 171 7.76 -16.40 -15.65
CA VAL A 171 6.67 -15.49 -15.27
C VAL A 171 5.42 -16.28 -14.85
N LEU A 172 5.07 -17.35 -15.59
CA LEU A 172 3.92 -18.21 -15.28
C LEU A 172 3.95 -18.79 -13.86
N LYS A 173 5.12 -19.07 -13.28
CA LYS A 173 5.22 -19.62 -11.91
C LYS A 173 4.81 -18.61 -10.84
N ILE A 174 5.05 -17.33 -11.08
CA ILE A 174 4.77 -16.25 -10.12
C ILE A 174 3.39 -15.61 -10.31
N LYS A 175 2.77 -15.78 -11.49
CA LYS A 175 1.50 -15.12 -11.83
C LYS A 175 0.42 -15.26 -10.75
N LYS A 176 0.17 -16.47 -10.27
CA LYS A 176 -0.86 -16.72 -9.25
C LYS A 176 -0.62 -16.01 -7.91
N PHE A 177 0.63 -15.63 -7.61
CA PHE A 177 0.99 -14.90 -6.40
C PHE A 177 0.96 -13.38 -6.59
N VAL A 178 1.12 -12.92 -7.83
CA VAL A 178 1.24 -11.50 -8.19
C VAL A 178 -0.09 -10.93 -8.70
N GLU A 179 -0.81 -11.67 -9.54
CA GLU A 179 -2.06 -11.27 -10.19
C GLU A 179 -3.30 -11.60 -9.34
N ALA A 180 -3.15 -11.86 -8.04
CA ALA A 180 -4.27 -12.27 -7.19
C ALA A 180 -5.27 -11.14 -6.92
N ASN A 181 -4.78 -9.92 -6.69
CA ASN A 181 -5.58 -8.71 -6.56
C ASN A 181 -4.74 -7.45 -6.84
N VAL A 182 -5.36 -6.28 -6.81
CA VAL A 182 -4.67 -4.99 -7.04
C VAL A 182 -3.52 -4.78 -6.05
N ASN A 183 -3.69 -5.15 -4.77
CA ASN A 183 -2.65 -4.96 -3.75
C ASN A 183 -1.41 -5.83 -4.02
N THR A 184 -1.58 -7.08 -4.47
CA THR A 184 -0.44 -7.93 -4.85
C THR A 184 0.24 -7.42 -6.11
N ILE A 185 -0.53 -6.92 -7.09
CA ILE A 185 0.04 -6.32 -8.30
C ILE A 185 0.87 -5.08 -7.94
N SER A 186 0.29 -4.16 -7.16
CA SER A 186 0.94 -2.95 -6.69
C SER A 186 2.20 -3.25 -5.90
N ALA A 187 2.16 -4.22 -4.98
CA ALA A 187 3.32 -4.59 -4.17
C ALA A 187 4.45 -5.19 -5.02
N PHE A 188 4.13 -6.05 -5.99
CA PHE A 188 5.12 -6.57 -6.94
C PHE A 188 5.78 -5.46 -7.76
N ILE A 189 4.98 -4.54 -8.31
CA ILE A 189 5.49 -3.41 -9.07
C ILE A 189 6.36 -2.52 -8.16
N ARG A 190 5.91 -2.23 -6.93
CA ARG A 190 6.66 -1.44 -5.94
C ARG A 190 8.03 -2.05 -5.69
N GLY A 191 8.09 -3.34 -5.31
CA GLY A 191 9.36 -4.03 -5.06
C GLY A 191 10.30 -4.00 -6.26
N PHE A 192 9.75 -4.18 -7.47
CA PHE A 192 10.56 -4.08 -8.70
C PHE A 192 11.07 -2.66 -8.97
N PHE A 193 10.26 -1.63 -8.74
CA PHE A 193 10.67 -0.23 -8.91
C PHE A 193 11.59 0.27 -7.78
N ASP A 194 11.50 -0.29 -6.57
CA ASP A 194 12.46 -0.03 -5.51
C ASP A 194 13.85 -0.60 -5.86
N ALA A 195 13.92 -1.71 -6.61
CA ALA A 195 15.17 -2.17 -7.20
C ALA A 195 15.59 -1.32 -8.43
N GLU A 196 14.80 -1.35 -9.50
CA GLU A 196 15.21 -0.92 -10.85
C GLU A 196 14.71 0.48 -11.25
N GLY A 197 13.83 1.06 -10.43
CA GLY A 197 13.11 2.29 -10.73
C GLY A 197 13.86 3.56 -10.39
N THR A 198 13.56 4.63 -11.12
CA THR A 198 14.05 5.99 -10.88
C THR A 198 13.03 7.05 -11.31
N CYS A 199 13.09 8.21 -10.67
CA CYS A 199 12.24 9.37 -10.95
C CYS A 199 13.09 10.52 -11.50
N SER A 200 12.59 11.17 -12.56
CA SER A 200 13.21 12.38 -13.11
C SER A 200 12.19 13.50 -13.15
N ASN A 201 12.55 14.65 -12.59
CA ASN A 201 11.76 15.88 -12.65
C ASN A 201 12.28 16.87 -13.73
N ARG A 202 13.21 16.45 -14.60
CA ARG A 202 13.76 17.32 -15.65
C ARG A 202 12.70 17.63 -16.71
N LYS A 203 12.62 18.89 -17.17
CA LYS A 203 11.60 19.39 -18.13
C LYS A 203 11.39 18.47 -19.34
N HIS A 204 12.47 18.01 -19.98
CA HIS A 204 12.44 17.17 -21.18
C HIS A 204 12.35 15.65 -20.89
N ASN A 205 12.53 15.22 -19.64
CA ASN A 205 12.56 13.82 -19.27
C ASN A 205 11.76 13.54 -17.98
N ARG A 206 10.68 14.27 -17.75
CA ARG A 206 9.81 14.07 -16.59
C ARG A 206 9.11 12.72 -16.68
N GLY A 207 9.21 11.91 -15.63
CA GLY A 207 8.61 10.57 -15.60
C GLY A 207 9.25 9.63 -14.58
N LEU A 208 8.66 8.45 -14.46
CA LEU A 208 9.29 7.30 -13.82
C LEU A 208 9.85 6.36 -14.88
N TYR A 209 10.98 5.75 -14.56
CA TYR A 209 11.70 4.86 -15.44
C TYR A 209 12.13 3.63 -14.68
N CYS A 210 12.05 2.46 -15.28
CA CYS A 210 12.81 1.29 -14.84
C CYS A 210 13.43 0.60 -16.05
N SER A 211 14.53 -0.13 -15.84
CA SER A 211 15.24 -0.75 -16.93
C SER A 211 15.78 -2.12 -16.57
N ASN A 212 15.64 -3.11 -17.43
CA ASN A 212 16.17 -4.45 -17.19
C ASN A 212 16.53 -5.13 -18.52
N LYS A 213 17.44 -6.12 -18.48
CA LYS A 213 17.82 -6.88 -19.68
C LYS A 213 16.77 -7.93 -20.06
N ASN A 214 15.98 -8.40 -19.11
CA ASN A 214 14.98 -9.44 -19.33
C ASN A 214 13.72 -8.87 -20.00
N ARG A 215 13.60 -9.05 -21.33
CA ARG A 215 12.43 -8.59 -22.11
C ARG A 215 11.11 -9.13 -21.57
N ARG A 216 11.05 -10.43 -21.24
CA ARG A 216 9.81 -11.09 -20.81
C ARG A 216 9.30 -10.52 -19.49
N LEU A 217 10.23 -10.24 -18.56
CA LEU A 217 9.91 -9.57 -17.30
C LEU A 217 9.41 -8.14 -17.53
N MET A 218 10.07 -7.36 -18.39
CA MET A 218 9.65 -5.99 -18.69
C MET A 218 8.29 -5.91 -19.40
N GLN A 219 7.98 -6.87 -20.28
CA GLN A 219 6.65 -7.02 -20.88
C GLN A 219 5.60 -7.37 -19.84
N TYR A 220 5.95 -8.24 -18.88
CA TYR A 220 5.07 -8.60 -17.79
C TYR A 220 4.77 -7.41 -16.87
N ILE A 221 5.77 -6.62 -16.48
CA ILE A 221 5.57 -5.39 -15.69
C ILE A 221 4.70 -4.38 -16.44
N LYS A 222 4.90 -4.20 -17.75
CA LYS A 222 4.03 -3.36 -18.57
C LYS A 222 2.57 -3.83 -18.54
N LYS A 223 2.34 -5.14 -18.63
CA LYS A 223 1.00 -5.73 -18.54
C LYS A 223 0.37 -5.43 -17.18
N LEU A 224 1.09 -5.70 -16.09
CA LEU A 224 0.62 -5.44 -14.72
C LEU A 224 0.27 -3.97 -14.46
N LEU A 225 1.11 -3.04 -14.93
CA LEU A 225 0.83 -1.60 -14.84
C LEU A 225 -0.49 -1.24 -15.55
N ARG A 226 -0.71 -1.79 -16.74
CA ARG A 226 -1.96 -1.57 -17.49
C ARG A 226 -3.17 -2.16 -16.77
N ASP A 227 -3.04 -3.32 -16.15
CA ASP A 227 -4.14 -3.97 -15.41
C ASP A 227 -4.63 -3.11 -14.23
N ILE A 228 -3.76 -2.28 -13.65
CA ILE A 228 -4.11 -1.30 -12.60
C ILE A 228 -4.32 0.12 -13.17
N GLY A 229 -4.55 0.25 -14.48
CA GLY A 229 -4.89 1.53 -15.12
C GLY A 229 -3.74 2.53 -15.27
N ILE A 230 -2.49 2.05 -15.26
CA ILE A 230 -1.27 2.86 -15.44
C ILE A 230 -0.64 2.56 -16.80
N GLU A 231 -0.77 3.50 -17.74
CA GLU A 231 -0.18 3.36 -19.07
C GLU A 231 1.34 3.61 -19.07
N SER A 232 2.07 2.79 -19.83
CA SER A 232 3.53 2.88 -19.91
C SER A 232 4.10 2.55 -21.31
N LYS A 233 5.21 3.21 -21.63
CA LYS A 233 5.95 2.98 -22.89
C LYS A 233 7.16 2.09 -22.62
N LEU A 234 7.26 0.99 -23.35
CA LEU A 234 8.41 0.10 -23.33
C LEU A 234 9.25 0.35 -24.58
N SER A 235 10.56 0.56 -24.42
CA SER A 235 11.49 0.78 -25.52
C SER A 235 12.77 0.00 -25.33
N ARG A 236 13.42 -0.39 -26.43
CA ARG A 236 14.73 -1.04 -26.42
C ARG A 236 15.79 0.01 -26.73
N ARG A 237 16.87 0.05 -25.94
CA ARG A 237 17.99 0.97 -26.15
C ARG A 237 19.33 0.23 -26.18
N PRO A 238 20.28 0.63 -27.03
CA PRO A 238 21.65 0.16 -26.94
C PRO A 238 22.28 0.62 -25.61
N LYS A 239 23.14 -0.22 -25.02
CA LYS A 239 23.92 0.07 -23.82
C LYS A 239 25.29 -0.57 -23.98
N LYS A 240 26.37 0.17 -23.71
CA LYS A 240 27.72 -0.42 -23.64
C LYS A 240 27.90 -1.08 -22.27
N THR A 241 28.48 -2.29 -22.27
CA THR A 241 28.93 -2.95 -21.05
C THR A 241 30.19 -2.28 -20.51
N SER A 242 30.58 -2.58 -19.27
CA SER A 242 31.86 -2.13 -18.70
C SER A 242 33.07 -2.56 -19.53
N LYS A 243 32.95 -3.67 -20.27
CA LYS A 243 33.98 -4.18 -21.21
C LYS A 243 33.81 -3.62 -22.64
N GLY A 244 33.09 -2.51 -22.83
CA GLY A 244 32.90 -1.86 -24.13
C GLY A 244 31.92 -2.53 -25.10
N ARG A 245 31.55 -3.80 -24.88
CA ARG A 245 30.63 -4.54 -25.78
C ARG A 245 29.24 -3.91 -25.82
N LEU A 246 28.66 -3.82 -27.01
CA LEU A 246 27.29 -3.35 -27.22
C LEU A 246 26.29 -4.43 -26.79
N THR A 247 25.38 -4.07 -25.91
CA THR A 247 24.22 -4.88 -25.50
C THR A 247 22.95 -4.05 -25.64
N TYR A 248 21.80 -4.65 -25.39
CA TYR A 248 20.53 -3.95 -25.28
C TYR A 248 19.99 -3.97 -23.85
N ILE A 249 19.24 -2.93 -23.51
CA ILE A 249 18.45 -2.84 -22.29
C ILE A 249 17.03 -2.40 -22.65
N TRP A 250 16.04 -2.94 -21.95
CA TRP A 250 14.65 -2.52 -22.07
C TRP A 250 14.38 -1.46 -21.04
N ILE A 251 13.79 -0.34 -21.46
CA ILE A 251 13.43 0.79 -20.60
C ILE A 251 11.93 0.97 -20.66
N LEU A 252 11.29 0.88 -19.50
CA LEU A 252 9.88 1.20 -19.32
C LEU A 252 9.77 2.61 -18.75
N LYS A 253 8.87 3.40 -19.32
CA LYS A 253 8.62 4.79 -18.96
C LYS A 253 7.14 5.00 -18.59
N ILE A 254 6.90 5.51 -17.40
CA ILE A 254 5.60 6.04 -16.95
C ILE A 254 5.67 7.56 -17.04
N TYR A 255 4.67 8.17 -17.65
CA TYR A 255 4.61 9.59 -17.94
C TYR A 255 3.16 10.05 -17.92
N GLY A 256 2.95 11.36 -17.96
CA GLY A 256 1.58 11.87 -17.99
C GLY A 256 0.94 11.87 -16.61
N ARG A 257 -0.39 11.84 -16.63
CA ARG A 257 -1.25 11.55 -15.47
C ARG A 257 -0.90 10.27 -14.74
N ASN A 258 -0.30 9.30 -15.44
CA ASN A 258 0.05 8.00 -14.87
C ASN A 258 1.12 8.10 -13.76
N ILE A 259 1.84 9.22 -13.66
CA ILE A 259 2.78 9.47 -12.56
C ILE A 259 2.01 9.59 -11.23
N LYS A 260 0.90 10.34 -11.19
CA LYS A 260 0.05 10.48 -9.99
C LYS A 260 -0.61 9.15 -9.64
N ARG A 261 -1.20 8.47 -10.64
CA ARG A 261 -1.75 7.12 -10.44
C ARG A 261 -0.74 6.12 -9.89
N TYR A 262 0.50 6.16 -10.38
CA TYR A 262 1.56 5.34 -9.81
C TYR A 262 1.83 5.71 -8.36
N ALA A 263 1.88 6.99 -8.00
CA ALA A 263 2.09 7.41 -6.62
C ALA A 263 0.97 6.92 -5.68
N ASP A 264 -0.27 6.98 -6.14
CA ASP A 264 -1.44 6.62 -5.34
C ASP A 264 -1.60 5.11 -5.18
N LEU A 265 -1.39 4.34 -6.25
CA LEU A 265 -1.62 2.88 -6.26
C LEU A 265 -0.39 2.06 -5.88
N VAL A 266 0.81 2.54 -6.24
CA VAL A 266 2.06 1.77 -6.14
C VAL A 266 3.03 2.45 -5.19
N GLY A 267 3.49 3.67 -5.49
CA GLY A 267 4.46 4.41 -4.70
C GLY A 267 5.87 3.78 -4.67
N PHE A 268 6.68 4.23 -3.72
CA PHE A 268 8.01 3.69 -3.42
C PHE A 268 8.14 3.43 -1.93
N GLU A 269 8.82 2.36 -1.57
CA GLU A 269 9.24 2.13 -0.20
C GLU A 269 10.48 2.97 0.14
N ILE A 270 11.38 3.14 -0.83
CA ILE A 270 12.58 3.96 -0.67
C ILE A 270 12.22 5.45 -0.52
N LYS A 271 12.58 6.04 0.62
CA LYS A 271 12.29 7.43 1.00
C LYS A 271 12.80 8.41 -0.06
N ARG A 272 14.07 8.32 -0.48
CA ARG A 272 14.61 9.25 -1.51
C ARG A 272 13.86 9.19 -2.85
N LYS A 273 13.28 8.03 -3.21
CA LYS A 273 12.50 7.87 -4.45
C LYS A 273 11.10 8.40 -4.27
N ARG A 274 10.50 8.17 -3.09
CA ARG A 274 9.22 8.73 -2.66
C ARG A 274 9.25 10.26 -2.66
N ASP A 275 10.26 10.86 -2.02
CA ASP A 275 10.43 12.32 -1.96
C ASP A 275 10.54 12.90 -3.38
N ARG A 276 11.35 12.27 -4.23
CA ARG A 276 11.50 12.69 -5.64
C ARG A 276 10.23 12.51 -6.48
N LEU A 277 9.40 11.53 -6.15
CA LEU A 277 8.09 11.36 -6.79
C LEU A 277 7.15 12.48 -6.35
N GLN A 278 7.16 12.85 -5.07
CA GLN A 278 6.38 13.98 -4.55
C GLN A 278 6.85 15.32 -5.12
N GLU A 279 8.15 15.54 -5.28
CA GLU A 279 8.68 16.71 -6.00
C GLU A 279 8.11 16.85 -7.42
N ILE A 280 7.87 15.73 -8.13
CA ILE A 280 7.28 15.77 -9.47
C ILE A 280 5.79 16.14 -9.39
N ILE A 281 5.06 15.57 -8.43
CA ILE A 281 3.62 15.79 -8.25
C ILE A 281 3.34 17.22 -7.81
N ASN A 282 4.16 17.77 -6.91
CA ASN A 282 4.03 19.12 -6.38
C ASN A 282 4.60 20.20 -7.32
N ASP A 283 5.25 19.81 -8.42
CA ASP A 283 5.76 20.77 -9.40
C ASP A 283 4.60 21.47 -10.12
N GLU A 284 4.59 22.80 -10.08
CA GLU A 284 3.53 23.64 -10.67
C GLU A 284 3.24 23.29 -12.14
N ARG A 285 4.28 23.01 -12.93
CA ARG A 285 4.13 22.67 -14.35
C ARG A 285 3.48 21.31 -14.54
N TYR A 286 3.65 20.39 -13.58
CA TYR A 286 2.98 19.10 -13.60
C TYR A 286 1.50 19.29 -13.28
N GLN A 287 1.18 19.96 -12.16
CA GLN A 287 -0.19 20.22 -11.73
C GLN A 287 -1.00 20.94 -12.80
N VAL A 288 -0.47 22.02 -13.38
CA VAL A 288 -1.14 22.76 -14.47
C VAL A 288 -1.32 21.90 -15.73
N ARG A 289 -0.40 20.99 -16.02
CA ARG A 289 -0.51 20.11 -17.19
C ARG A 289 -1.53 18.98 -17.00
N TYR A 290 -1.72 18.52 -15.77
CA TYR A 290 -2.61 17.39 -15.44
C TYR A 290 -3.75 17.82 -14.52
N PHE A 291 -4.20 19.06 -14.63
CA PHE A 291 -5.06 19.68 -13.63
C PHE A 291 -6.35 18.90 -13.35
N MET A 292 -6.94 18.24 -14.35
CA MET A 292 -8.16 17.42 -14.16
C MET A 292 -7.95 16.28 -13.15
N GLU A 293 -6.74 15.74 -13.04
CA GLU A 293 -6.42 14.67 -12.07
C GLU A 293 -6.20 15.23 -10.65
N PHE A 294 -6.13 16.56 -10.51
CA PHE A 294 -5.93 17.29 -9.26
C PHE A 294 -7.15 18.14 -8.90
N LEU A 295 -8.26 18.01 -9.64
CA LEU A 295 -9.38 18.94 -9.53
C LEU A 295 -9.96 18.95 -8.12
N ASP A 296 -10.16 17.77 -7.53
CA ASP A 296 -10.68 17.65 -6.15
C ASP A 296 -9.71 18.25 -5.13
N GLU A 297 -8.40 18.05 -5.30
CA GLU A 297 -7.36 18.65 -4.46
C GLU A 297 -7.34 20.19 -4.60
N ILE A 298 -7.55 20.70 -5.82
CA ILE A 298 -7.58 22.13 -6.12
C ILE A 298 -8.84 22.79 -5.57
N LEU A 299 -9.99 22.11 -5.61
CA LEU A 299 -11.29 22.68 -5.21
C LEU A 299 -11.56 22.65 -3.69
N GLN A 300 -10.59 22.17 -2.89
CA GLN A 300 -10.71 22.04 -1.43
C GLN A 300 -10.98 23.38 -0.72
N SER A 301 -10.32 24.46 -1.12
CA SER A 301 -10.52 25.79 -0.53
C SER A 301 -10.36 26.91 -1.56
N GLU A 302 -10.75 28.14 -1.22
CA GLU A 302 -10.52 29.29 -2.11
C GLU A 302 -9.02 29.58 -2.28
N GLU A 303 -8.21 29.31 -1.24
CA GLU A 303 -6.77 29.45 -1.29
C GLU A 303 -6.12 28.48 -2.28
N THR A 304 -6.55 27.22 -2.30
CA THR A 304 -6.01 26.22 -3.25
C THR A 304 -6.41 26.55 -4.69
N ILE A 305 -7.61 27.08 -4.89
CA ILE A 305 -8.06 27.57 -6.20
C ILE A 305 -7.21 28.76 -6.66
N ALA A 306 -7.03 29.76 -5.78
CA ALA A 306 -6.25 30.96 -6.08
C ALA A 306 -4.79 30.59 -6.45
N GLU A 307 -4.16 29.75 -5.65
CA GLU A 307 -2.79 29.29 -5.88
C GLU A 307 -2.66 28.48 -7.17
N PHE A 308 -3.63 27.63 -7.48
CA PHE A 308 -3.67 26.91 -8.76
C PHE A 308 -3.83 27.87 -9.94
N LEU A 309 -4.80 28.80 -9.90
CA LEU A 309 -5.03 29.74 -10.99
C LEU A 309 -3.82 30.64 -11.24
N LYS A 310 -3.15 31.07 -10.17
CA LYS A 310 -1.86 31.78 -10.24
C LYS A 310 -0.82 31.00 -11.05
N LYS A 311 -0.59 29.73 -10.71
CA LYS A 311 0.32 28.83 -11.45
C LYS A 311 -0.14 28.59 -12.88
N PHE A 312 -1.45 28.41 -13.06
CA PHE A 312 -2.09 28.12 -14.33
C PHE A 312 -1.86 29.25 -15.32
N PHE A 313 -2.20 30.49 -14.98
CA PHE A 313 -2.04 31.63 -15.88
C PHE A 313 -0.57 32.01 -16.08
N LYS A 314 0.29 31.85 -15.07
CA LYS A 314 1.75 31.99 -15.25
C LYS A 314 2.31 31.02 -16.29
N TYR A 315 1.82 29.78 -16.35
CA TYR A 315 2.36 28.73 -17.22
C TYR A 315 1.65 28.61 -18.58
N ARG A 316 0.34 28.86 -18.65
CA ARG A 316 -0.50 28.71 -19.86
C ARG A 316 -0.97 30.05 -20.45
N GLY A 317 -0.93 31.12 -19.68
CA GLY A 317 -1.36 32.44 -20.12
C GLY A 317 -0.42 33.01 -21.17
N SER A 318 -1.00 33.59 -22.21
CA SER A 318 -0.28 34.43 -23.17
C SER A 318 -0.67 35.88 -22.94
N GLN A 319 0.34 36.75 -22.81
CA GLN A 319 0.19 38.20 -22.74
C GLN A 319 1.12 38.82 -23.76
N SER A 320 0.59 39.65 -24.66
CA SER A 320 1.41 40.42 -25.60
C SER A 320 1.89 41.70 -24.93
N LYS A 321 3.06 42.21 -25.32
CA LYS A 321 3.64 43.44 -24.76
C LYS A 321 2.66 44.61 -24.96
N GLY A 322 2.18 45.21 -23.86
CA GLY A 322 1.21 46.31 -23.87
C GLY A 322 -0.27 45.89 -23.71
N GLU A 323 -0.61 44.60 -23.71
CA GLU A 323 -1.98 44.16 -23.46
C GLU A 323 -2.29 44.08 -21.95
N ARG A 324 -3.39 44.72 -21.54
CA ARG A 324 -3.96 44.65 -20.17
C ARG A 324 -4.70 43.34 -19.87
N PHE A 325 -4.53 42.31 -20.69
CA PHE A 325 -5.30 41.07 -20.58
C PHE A 325 -4.40 39.85 -20.75
N ILE A 326 -4.65 38.83 -19.94
CA ILE A 326 -4.08 37.50 -20.08
C ILE A 326 -5.10 36.61 -20.76
N LYS A 327 -4.66 35.90 -21.80
CA LYS A 327 -5.52 35.01 -22.61
C LYS A 327 -5.02 33.58 -22.48
N THR A 328 -5.94 32.64 -22.32
CA THR A 328 -5.63 31.19 -22.38
C THR A 328 -6.62 30.48 -23.30
N GLN A 329 -6.11 29.63 -24.18
CA GLN A 329 -6.92 28.85 -25.12
C GLN A 329 -7.05 27.39 -24.67
N PHE A 330 -8.27 26.86 -24.72
CA PHE A 330 -8.61 25.50 -24.36
C PHE A 330 -9.13 24.74 -25.57
N LYS A 331 -8.62 23.51 -25.76
CA LYS A 331 -9.16 22.59 -26.77
C LYS A 331 -10.40 21.85 -26.25
N ASN A 332 -10.46 21.59 -24.94
CA ASN A 332 -11.57 20.92 -24.29
C ASN A 332 -12.45 21.96 -23.56
N ALA A 333 -13.75 21.95 -23.85
CA ALA A 333 -14.70 22.89 -23.28
C ALA A 333 -14.94 22.67 -21.78
N GLU A 334 -14.82 21.43 -21.28
CA GLU A 334 -14.95 21.13 -19.85
C GLU A 334 -13.82 21.76 -19.04
N GLU A 335 -12.60 21.75 -19.58
CA GLU A 335 -11.45 22.40 -18.95
C GLU A 335 -11.69 23.90 -18.82
N ALA A 336 -12.19 24.54 -19.87
CA ALA A 336 -12.53 25.96 -19.84
C ALA A 336 -13.65 26.26 -18.84
N LYS A 337 -14.70 25.43 -18.79
CA LYS A 337 -15.78 25.57 -17.81
C LYS A 337 -15.28 25.45 -16.37
N ALA A 338 -14.38 24.51 -16.09
CA ALA A 338 -13.79 24.32 -14.77
C ALA A 338 -12.98 25.56 -14.34
N ILE A 339 -12.12 26.09 -15.23
CA ILE A 339 -11.35 27.31 -14.95
C ILE A 339 -12.29 28.52 -14.76
N SER A 340 -13.32 28.65 -15.59
CA SER A 340 -14.33 29.69 -15.42
C SER A 340 -15.05 29.59 -14.07
N ALA A 341 -15.49 28.40 -13.68
CA ALA A 341 -16.15 28.17 -12.40
C ALA A 341 -15.24 28.53 -11.21
N MET A 342 -13.95 28.19 -11.28
CA MET A 342 -12.94 28.61 -10.30
C MET A 342 -12.82 30.13 -10.21
N LEU A 343 -12.76 30.84 -11.34
CA LEU A 343 -12.70 32.30 -11.37
C LEU A 343 -13.95 32.94 -10.78
N ARG A 344 -15.14 32.44 -11.12
CA ARG A 344 -16.42 32.90 -10.55
C ARG A 344 -16.44 32.70 -9.04
N ARG A 345 -15.96 31.55 -8.55
CA ARG A 345 -15.90 31.25 -7.11
C ARG A 345 -15.02 32.24 -6.35
N LEU A 346 -13.95 32.75 -6.97
CA LEU A 346 -13.10 33.79 -6.39
C LEU A 346 -13.59 35.23 -6.66
N GLY A 347 -14.74 35.41 -7.32
CA GLY A 347 -15.27 36.73 -7.67
C GLY A 347 -14.46 37.47 -8.75
N ILE A 348 -13.72 36.75 -9.60
CA ILE A 348 -12.86 37.35 -10.64
C ILE A 348 -13.63 37.45 -11.95
N ASP A 349 -13.73 38.67 -12.48
CA ASP A 349 -14.35 38.92 -13.78
C ASP A 349 -13.50 38.36 -14.92
N HIS A 350 -14.16 37.75 -15.89
CA HIS A 350 -13.51 37.16 -17.05
C HIS A 350 -14.48 37.01 -18.21
N ARG A 351 -13.94 37.01 -19.42
CA ARG A 351 -14.71 36.80 -20.65
C ARG A 351 -14.40 35.43 -21.24
N GLU A 352 -15.44 34.71 -21.59
CA GLU A 352 -15.37 33.49 -22.39
C GLU A 352 -15.71 33.79 -23.85
N ARG A 353 -14.88 33.37 -24.79
CA ARG A 353 -15.15 33.48 -26.23
C ARG A 353 -14.92 32.14 -26.92
N LYS A 354 -15.86 31.72 -27.76
CA LYS A 354 -15.62 30.62 -28.70
C LYS A 354 -14.93 31.16 -29.95
N THR A 355 -13.93 30.44 -30.42
CA THR A 355 -13.22 30.75 -31.67
C THR A 355 -13.80 29.93 -32.82
N SER A 356 -13.51 30.36 -34.05
CA SER A 356 -13.90 29.66 -35.29
C SER A 356 -13.38 28.22 -35.38
N ARG A 357 -12.34 27.85 -34.62
CA ARG A 357 -11.78 26.49 -34.55
C ARG A 357 -12.33 25.66 -33.38
N ASN A 358 -13.52 25.99 -32.88
CA ASN A 358 -14.19 25.35 -31.74
C ASN A 358 -13.34 25.27 -30.46
N ARG A 359 -12.46 26.26 -30.24
CA ARG A 359 -11.71 26.42 -28.99
C ARG A 359 -12.36 27.48 -28.12
N THR A 360 -12.38 27.25 -26.82
CA THR A 360 -12.80 28.27 -25.84
C THR A 360 -11.58 29.07 -25.40
N VAL A 361 -11.72 30.38 -25.37
CA VAL A 361 -10.69 31.32 -24.92
C VAL A 361 -11.21 32.02 -23.68
N ILE A 362 -10.44 31.95 -22.60
CA ILE A 362 -10.70 32.72 -21.38
C ILE A 362 -9.77 33.93 -21.38
N ILE A 363 -10.36 35.11 -21.18
CA ILE A 363 -9.69 36.41 -21.17
C ILE A 363 -9.93 37.05 -19.81
N ILE A 364 -8.85 37.44 -19.14
CA ILE A 364 -8.87 38.02 -17.79
C ILE A 364 -8.04 39.29 -17.81
N ASN A 365 -8.43 40.30 -17.03
CA ASN A 365 -7.60 41.50 -16.85
C ASN A 365 -6.28 41.12 -16.17
N SER A 366 -5.16 41.63 -16.67
CA SER A 366 -3.84 41.36 -16.08
C SER A 366 -3.77 41.86 -14.63
N ILE A 367 -4.46 42.95 -14.30
CA ILE A 367 -4.53 43.51 -12.95
C ILE A 367 -5.21 42.53 -11.98
N ASP A 368 -6.25 41.81 -12.38
CA ASP A 368 -6.93 40.84 -11.51
C ASP A 368 -6.04 39.65 -11.20
N ILE A 369 -5.19 39.25 -12.16
CA ILE A 369 -4.16 38.24 -11.95
C ILE A 369 -3.02 38.80 -11.09
N GLU A 370 -2.59 40.04 -11.31
CA GLU A 370 -1.58 40.71 -10.47
C GLU A 370 -2.06 40.88 -9.02
N ASN A 371 -3.34 41.17 -8.79
CA ASN A 371 -3.96 41.20 -7.46
C ASN A 371 -3.97 39.80 -6.81
N LEU A 372 -4.18 38.75 -7.59
CA LEU A 372 -3.97 37.34 -7.21
C LEU A 372 -2.49 37.03 -6.89
N LEU A 373 -1.56 37.70 -7.56
CA LEU A 373 -0.12 37.55 -7.36
C LEU A 373 0.40 38.33 -6.13
N GLN A 374 -0.24 39.45 -5.77
CA GLN A 374 0.22 40.40 -4.74
C GLN A 374 -0.55 40.37 -3.41
N LYS A 375 -1.73 39.77 -3.31
CA LYS A 375 -2.44 39.67 -2.01
C LYS A 375 -1.65 38.80 -1.01
N PRO A 376 -1.22 39.33 0.15
CA PRO A 376 -1.09 38.47 1.33
C PRO A 376 -2.49 37.97 1.69
N LEU A 377 -2.59 36.75 2.22
CA LEU A 377 -3.83 36.12 2.67
C LEU A 377 -4.51 36.99 3.75
N ILE A 378 -5.31 37.95 3.32
CA ILE A 378 -6.19 38.71 4.19
C ILE A 378 -7.51 37.96 4.20
N ILE A 379 -7.80 37.34 5.34
CA ILE A 379 -9.15 36.95 5.74
C ILE A 379 -10.00 38.22 5.61
N VAL A 380 -10.79 38.31 4.53
CA VAL A 380 -11.81 39.35 4.44
C VAL A 380 -12.87 38.96 5.46
N ARG A 381 -12.80 39.56 6.66
CA ARG A 381 -13.96 39.66 7.55
C ARG A 381 -15.09 40.24 6.71
N ALA A 382 -16.12 39.43 6.50
CA ALA A 382 -17.33 39.79 5.81
C ALA A 382 -17.84 41.15 6.32
N SER A 383 -17.83 42.14 5.43
CA SER A 383 -18.50 43.42 5.68
C SER A 383 -19.98 43.13 5.88
N ARG A 384 -20.47 43.47 7.08
CA ARG A 384 -21.89 43.46 7.45
C ARG A 384 -22.69 44.24 6.39
N LYS A 385 -23.35 43.53 5.48
CA LYS A 385 -24.62 43.98 4.93
C LYS A 385 -25.74 43.36 5.75
N LYS A 386 -26.59 44.24 6.25
CA LYS A 386 -27.80 43.98 7.03
C LYS A 386 -28.77 43.17 6.17
N GLU A 387 -28.69 41.85 6.20
CA GLU A 387 -29.77 41.00 5.73
C GLU A 387 -30.49 40.39 6.94
N ARG A 388 -31.81 40.57 6.94
CA ARG A 388 -32.73 40.10 7.99
C ARG A 388 -32.54 38.59 8.17
N LYS A 389 -32.25 38.15 9.40
CA LYS A 389 -32.32 36.74 9.79
C LYS A 389 -33.72 36.21 9.48
N PRO A 390 -33.88 35.05 8.82
CA PRO A 390 -35.10 34.29 8.94
C PRO A 390 -35.07 33.64 10.33
N GLU A 391 -36.05 33.95 11.17
CA GLU A 391 -36.28 33.22 12.42
C GLU A 391 -36.70 31.79 12.06
N LEU A 392 -35.75 30.85 12.13
CA LEU A 392 -36.08 29.44 12.17
C LEU A 392 -36.70 29.15 13.54
N ASN A 393 -38.01 28.91 13.52
CA ASN A 393 -38.81 28.61 14.70
C ASN A 393 -38.26 27.36 15.41
N LYS A 394 -38.02 27.40 16.74
CA LYS A 394 -37.39 26.30 17.51
C LYS A 394 -38.10 24.94 17.34
N LEU A 395 -39.39 24.93 17.00
CA LEU A 395 -40.13 23.70 16.65
C LEU A 395 -39.61 23.01 15.38
N SER A 396 -39.11 23.75 14.39
CA SER A 396 -38.62 23.20 13.12
C SER A 396 -37.30 22.44 13.28
N LEU A 397 -36.43 22.86 14.21
CA LEU A 397 -35.15 22.20 14.49
C LEU A 397 -35.34 20.89 15.27
N ILE A 398 -36.31 20.87 16.19
CA ILE A 398 -36.67 19.67 16.96
C ILE A 398 -37.35 18.65 16.05
N GLN A 399 -38.23 19.09 15.15
CA GLN A 399 -38.83 18.21 14.14
C GLN A 399 -37.78 17.65 13.18
N LEU A 400 -36.81 18.46 12.72
CA LEU A 400 -35.72 17.98 11.85
C LEU A 400 -34.87 16.91 12.55
N LEU A 401 -34.52 17.14 13.82
CA LEU A 401 -33.75 16.20 14.64
C LEU A 401 -34.52 14.91 14.93
N GLN A 402 -35.84 14.99 15.16
CA GLN A 402 -36.69 13.81 15.34
C GLN A 402 -36.81 12.99 14.05
N THR A 403 -36.95 13.62 12.87
CA THR A 403 -36.91 12.91 11.58
C THR A 403 -35.54 12.26 11.30
N MET A 404 -34.44 12.93 11.66
CA MET A 404 -33.10 12.35 11.47
C MET A 404 -32.85 11.15 12.41
N LEU A 405 -33.36 11.19 13.64
CA LEU A 405 -33.29 10.06 14.59
C LEU A 405 -34.16 8.87 14.16
N LEU A 406 -35.35 9.12 13.60
CA LEU A 406 -36.22 8.06 13.07
C LEU A 406 -35.59 7.39 11.84
N THR A 407 -35.03 8.16 10.90
CA THR A 407 -34.33 7.58 9.74
C THR A 407 -33.08 6.78 10.11
N ALA A 408 -32.37 7.15 11.18
CA ALA A 408 -31.22 6.39 11.66
C ALA A 408 -31.64 5.07 12.33
N ALA A 409 -32.78 5.05 13.04
CA ALA A 409 -33.34 3.84 13.63
C ALA A 409 -33.87 2.86 12.56
N ASP A 410 -34.50 3.38 11.50
CA ASP A 410 -35.00 2.57 10.38
C ASP A 410 -33.85 1.94 9.57
N ILE A 411 -32.75 2.66 9.37
CA ILE A 411 -31.53 2.14 8.74
C ILE A 411 -30.88 1.04 9.61
N PHE A 412 -30.93 1.18 10.94
CA PHE A 412 -30.41 0.18 11.88
C PHE A 412 -31.28 -1.08 11.97
N LEU A 413 -32.61 -0.93 11.86
CA LEU A 413 -33.56 -2.05 11.77
C LEU A 413 -33.44 -2.80 10.43
N MET A 414 -33.27 -2.08 9.31
CA MET A 414 -33.01 -2.67 8.00
C MET A 414 -31.67 -3.43 7.97
N ALA A 415 -30.61 -2.90 8.59
CA ALA A 415 -29.30 -3.56 8.64
C ALA A 415 -29.31 -4.87 9.46
N ASN A 416 -30.16 -4.97 10.48
CA ASN A 416 -30.34 -6.20 11.26
C ASN A 416 -31.25 -7.22 10.56
N TYR A 417 -32.14 -6.79 9.67
CA TYR A 417 -33.04 -7.70 8.94
C TYR A 417 -32.33 -8.51 7.84
N PHE A 418 -31.19 -8.03 7.32
CA PHE A 418 -30.43 -8.71 6.26
C PHE A 418 -29.37 -9.70 6.76
N ASN A 419 -29.18 -9.84 8.07
CA ASN A 419 -28.14 -10.70 8.67
C ASN A 419 -28.70 -11.86 9.52
N ASN A 420 -29.67 -12.63 8.99
CA ASN A 420 -30.05 -13.88 9.65
C ASN A 420 -30.51 -14.98 8.68
N PRO A 421 -29.86 -16.18 8.64
CA PRO A 421 -30.38 -17.33 7.93
C PRO A 421 -31.36 -18.14 8.80
N ARG A 422 -32.65 -18.07 8.45
CA ARG A 422 -33.79 -19.03 8.67
C ARG A 422 -33.82 -19.92 9.94
N THR A 423 -34.93 -19.87 10.72
CA THR A 423 -36.02 -20.90 10.75
C THR A 423 -37.06 -20.74 11.92
N VAL A 424 -38.35 -20.93 11.58
CA VAL A 424 -39.49 -21.57 12.31
C VAL A 424 -40.10 -20.94 13.61
N VAL A 425 -41.28 -20.32 13.45
CA VAL A 425 -42.60 -20.42 14.12
C VAL A 425 -42.74 -20.70 15.67
N ASN A 426 -43.39 -19.72 16.35
CA ASN A 426 -44.33 -19.76 17.53
C ASN A 426 -43.83 -19.68 19.00
N PRO A 427 -44.65 -19.18 19.98
CA PRO A 427 -44.50 -17.83 20.56
C PRO A 427 -44.30 -17.74 22.11
N LEU A 428 -44.05 -16.51 22.59
CA LEU A 428 -44.07 -15.90 23.96
C LEU A 428 -44.96 -16.58 25.04
N PRO A 429 -44.75 -16.36 26.39
CA PRO A 429 -44.55 -15.07 27.09
C PRO A 429 -43.67 -15.14 28.40
N PRO A 430 -43.78 -14.24 29.41
CA PRO A 430 -43.41 -12.82 29.48
C PRO A 430 -42.32 -12.48 30.55
N THR A 431 -41.82 -11.24 30.49
CA THR A 431 -41.02 -10.45 31.48
C THR A 431 -41.64 -10.41 32.90
N PRO A 432 -40.95 -10.05 34.02
CA PRO A 432 -40.05 -8.87 34.15
C PRO A 432 -38.89 -8.91 35.17
N SER A 433 -37.93 -7.98 35.06
CA SER A 433 -37.64 -6.93 36.08
C SER A 433 -36.25 -6.29 35.91
N PHE A 434 -36.23 -4.98 36.11
CA PHE A 434 -35.09 -4.05 36.12
C PHE A 434 -34.14 -4.25 37.31
N SER A 435 -32.84 -3.97 37.10
CA SER A 435 -32.02 -3.27 38.10
C SER A 435 -30.78 -2.62 37.46
N PHE A 436 -30.53 -1.38 37.87
CA PHE A 436 -29.51 -0.43 37.42
C PHE A 436 -28.16 -0.62 38.16
N LEU A 437 -27.11 0.02 37.61
CA LEU A 437 -25.85 0.52 38.23
C LEU A 437 -24.54 -0.34 38.12
N PRO A 438 -23.34 0.29 38.14
CA PRO A 438 -22.44 0.32 36.97
C PRO A 438 -20.97 -0.10 37.25
N LEU A 439 -20.09 0.15 36.26
CA LEU A 439 -18.60 0.16 36.27
C LEU A 439 -17.91 -1.19 35.96
N PHE A 440 -17.27 -1.30 34.79
CA PHE A 440 -15.82 -1.12 34.64
C PHE A 440 -15.37 -1.33 33.18
N SER A 441 -14.20 -0.74 32.91
CA SER A 441 -13.48 -0.65 31.66
C SER A 441 -13.19 -1.99 30.97
N GLY A 442 -13.23 -1.97 29.64
CA GLY A 442 -12.75 -3.08 28.81
C GLY A 442 -12.78 -2.71 27.34
N TYR A 443 -11.63 -2.32 26.80
CA TYR A 443 -11.42 -2.14 25.36
C TYR A 443 -11.68 -3.46 24.62
N PHE A 444 -12.81 -3.57 23.93
CA PHE A 444 -13.07 -4.60 22.93
C PHE A 444 -12.86 -4.01 21.54
N THR A 445 -11.78 -4.43 20.87
CA THR A 445 -11.53 -4.15 19.45
C THR A 445 -12.40 -5.08 18.61
N LEU A 446 -13.57 -4.60 18.18
CA LEU A 446 -14.36 -5.21 17.12
C LEU A 446 -13.84 -4.70 15.77
N THR A 447 -13.35 -5.62 14.95
CA THR A 447 -12.97 -5.38 13.56
C THR A 447 -14.23 -5.37 12.71
N LEU A 448 -14.63 -4.18 12.25
CA LEU A 448 -15.63 -4.01 11.21
C LEU A 448 -14.92 -3.85 9.86
N GLU A 449 -15.00 -4.89 9.02
CA GLU A 449 -14.73 -4.78 7.59
C GLU A 449 -15.86 -3.99 6.93
N CYS A 450 -15.76 -2.67 6.92
CA CYS A 450 -16.44 -1.80 5.95
C CYS A 450 -15.70 -0.46 5.89
N GLY A 451 -15.26 -0.08 4.68
CA GLY A 451 -14.39 1.05 4.42
C GLY A 451 -15.07 2.42 4.59
N LEU A 452 -15.23 2.85 5.84
CA LEU A 452 -15.50 4.25 6.21
C LEU A 452 -14.49 4.70 7.27
N CYS A 453 -13.85 5.83 6.97
CA CYS A 453 -12.66 6.34 7.64
C CYS A 453 -12.93 6.67 9.12
N LEU A 454 -12.34 5.91 10.05
CA LEU A 454 -12.42 6.09 11.51
C LEU A 454 -11.98 7.49 11.99
N ARG A 455 -11.32 8.29 11.13
CA ARG A 455 -10.89 9.66 11.44
C ARG A 455 -12.04 10.68 11.49
N CYS A 456 -13.14 10.45 10.77
CA CYS A 456 -14.27 11.38 10.76
C CYS A 456 -15.13 11.26 12.02
N PHE A 457 -15.24 10.06 12.60
CA PHE A 457 -16.07 9.82 13.78
C PHE A 457 -15.45 10.35 15.08
N CYS A 458 -14.13 10.26 15.22
CA CYS A 458 -13.44 10.82 16.40
C CYS A 458 -13.49 12.36 16.44
N LEU A 459 -13.47 13.04 15.29
CA LEU A 459 -13.57 14.51 15.23
C LEU A 459 -14.96 15.01 15.63
N VAL A 460 -16.03 14.29 15.26
CA VAL A 460 -17.41 14.66 15.63
C VAL A 460 -17.66 14.45 17.12
N LEU A 461 -17.13 13.38 17.72
CA LEU A 461 -17.27 13.13 19.16
C LEU A 461 -16.45 14.09 20.02
N ILE A 462 -15.26 14.53 19.56
CA ILE A 462 -14.47 15.55 20.26
C ILE A 462 -15.16 16.92 20.18
N CYS A 463 -15.79 17.27 19.06
CA CYS A 463 -16.56 18.52 18.94
C CYS A 463 -17.83 18.55 19.80
N LEU A 464 -18.51 17.40 20.00
CA LEU A 464 -19.70 17.33 20.86
C LEU A 464 -19.37 17.32 22.36
N ALA A 465 -18.19 16.83 22.75
CA ALA A 465 -17.73 16.87 24.15
C ALA A 465 -17.20 18.27 24.58
N CYS A 466 -16.81 19.13 23.64
CA CYS A 466 -16.35 20.49 23.92
C CYS A 466 -17.47 21.55 23.93
N LEU A 467 -18.72 21.16 23.65
CA LEU A 467 -19.89 22.05 23.61
C LEU A 467 -20.96 21.70 24.66
N GLY A 468 -20.60 20.90 25.67
CA GLY A 468 -21.40 20.65 26.87
C GLY A 468 -21.07 21.62 27.98
#